data_AF-M5BJ75-F1
#
_entry.id   AF-M5BJ75-F1
#
_cell.length_a   1.000
_cell.length_b   1.000
_cell.length_c   1.000
_cell.angle_alpha   90.00
_cell.angle_beta   90.00
_cell.angle_gamma   90.00
#
_symmetry.space_group_name_H-M   'P 1'
#
loop_
_entity.id
_entity.type
_entity.pdbx_description
1 polymer ?
#
loop_
_entity_poly.entity_id
_entity_poly.type
_entity_poly.pdbx_seq_one_letter_code
_entity_poly.pdbx_strand_id
1 'polypeptide(L)'
;MGKSDPNNSSTYQQQSIVIVPADAPGVRVIRPMQVFGYDDAPEGHCEIIYENVRVPASNIIAGWGRGFEVIQGRLGPGRIHHCMRSIGIAQRALDLMLERVTDERKKPFGKVLAEHGTVIENIAKSRAEIESARLLVLSAAHQIDQFKAKGALKEIGIAKFVVPGMALQVVDRAMQVHGAEGICQDTPLAKFWAGLRTLRYADGPDEVHMQQIGQRELKRAPRVRELSAAAQRKEEQLWKAAGLKPKL
;
A
#
# COMPACT_ATOMS: atom_id res chain seq x y z
N MET A 1 3.16 13.49 17.01
CA MET A 1 2.35 14.65 16.59
C MET A 1 1.44 15.00 17.74
N GLY A 2 1.46 16.25 18.19
CA GLY A 2 0.59 16.73 19.27
C GLY A 2 -0.35 17.81 18.77
N LYS A 3 -1.52 17.96 19.41
CA LYS A 3 -2.46 19.07 19.14
C LYS A 3 -1.92 20.33 19.83
N SER A 4 -1.35 21.23 19.05
CA SER A 4 -0.57 22.38 19.52
C SER A 4 -1.30 23.71 19.36
N ASP A 5 -2.27 23.77 18.44
CA ASP A 5 -3.12 24.94 18.22
C ASP A 5 -4.59 24.49 18.10
N PRO A 6 -5.23 24.14 19.23
CA PRO A 6 -6.52 23.46 19.19
C PRO A 6 -7.68 24.32 18.68
N ASN A 7 -7.49 25.64 18.64
CA ASN A 7 -8.52 26.61 18.30
C ASN A 7 -8.37 27.16 16.87
N ASN A 8 -7.38 26.70 16.11
CA ASN A 8 -7.21 27.10 14.71
C ASN A 8 -8.47 26.75 13.90
N SER A 9 -8.95 27.71 13.08
CA SER A 9 -10.12 27.51 12.21
C SER A 9 -9.87 26.44 11.15
N SER A 10 -8.62 26.24 10.74
CA SER A 10 -8.21 25.14 9.88
C SER A 10 -7.86 23.92 10.73
N THR A 11 -8.66 22.86 10.61
CA THR A 11 -8.39 21.57 11.28
C THR A 11 -7.07 20.94 10.85
N TYR A 12 -6.54 21.30 9.68
CA TYR A 12 -5.24 20.86 9.17
C TYR A 12 -4.05 21.63 9.77
N GLN A 13 -4.31 22.68 10.55
CA GLN A 13 -3.28 23.52 11.18
C GLN A 13 -3.29 23.41 12.72
N GLN A 14 -3.95 22.40 13.29
CA GLN A 14 -4.08 22.27 14.74
C GLN A 14 -2.94 21.47 15.40
N GLN A 15 -2.07 20.84 14.63
CA GLN A 15 -1.08 19.89 15.11
C GLN A 15 0.36 20.31 14.76
N SER A 16 1.32 19.91 15.61
CA SER A 16 2.76 20.10 15.36
C SER A 16 3.54 18.80 15.53
N ILE A 17 4.74 18.77 14.94
CA ILE A 17 5.76 17.74 15.19
C ILE A 17 6.82 18.32 16.12
N VAL A 18 7.19 17.55 17.13
CA VAL A 18 8.16 17.92 18.16
C VAL A 18 9.16 16.78 18.29
N ILE A 19 10.44 17.12 18.35
CA ILE A 19 11.51 16.18 18.66
C ILE A 19 11.53 15.93 20.17
N VAL A 20 11.47 14.68 20.58
CA VAL A 20 11.55 14.27 21.99
C VAL A 20 12.71 13.29 22.14
N PRO A 21 13.73 13.59 22.96
CA PRO A 21 14.78 12.62 23.29
C PRO A 21 14.16 11.36 23.92
N ALA A 22 14.65 10.18 23.53
CA ALA A 22 14.09 8.90 23.98
C ALA A 22 14.26 8.67 25.50
N ASP A 23 15.25 9.30 26.11
CA ASP A 23 15.59 9.27 27.53
C ASP A 23 15.05 10.49 28.30
N ALA A 24 14.24 11.35 27.66
CA ALA A 24 13.69 12.52 28.33
C ALA A 24 12.84 12.10 29.55
N PRO A 25 12.99 12.77 30.71
CA PRO A 25 12.19 12.47 31.90
C PRO A 25 10.69 12.48 31.58
N GLY A 26 10.00 11.39 31.94
CA GLY A 26 8.58 11.19 31.66
C GLY A 26 8.27 10.36 30.39
N VAL A 27 9.26 10.06 29.55
CA VAL A 27 9.10 9.09 28.45
C VAL A 27 9.18 7.68 29.03
N ARG A 28 8.13 6.88 28.80
CA ARG A 28 8.05 5.51 29.33
C ARG A 28 7.66 4.55 28.22
N VAL A 29 8.55 3.60 27.91
CA VAL A 29 8.20 2.42 27.10
C VAL A 29 7.43 1.46 27.99
N ILE A 30 6.18 1.18 27.64
CA ILE A 30 5.28 0.37 28.47
C ILE A 30 5.46 -1.11 28.16
N ARG A 31 5.43 -1.47 26.88
CA ARG A 31 5.61 -2.85 26.41
C ARG A 31 5.87 -2.91 24.91
N PRO A 32 6.55 -3.97 24.43
CA PRO A 32 6.53 -4.32 23.01
C PRO A 32 5.14 -4.83 22.59
N MET A 33 4.85 -4.66 21.30
CA MET A 33 3.62 -5.08 20.65
C MET A 33 3.91 -6.30 19.77
N GLN A 34 2.95 -7.21 19.69
CA GLN A 34 3.00 -8.34 18.78
C GLN A 34 2.01 -8.16 17.63
N VAL A 35 2.43 -8.59 16.44
CA VAL A 35 1.61 -8.60 15.23
C VAL A 35 1.48 -10.03 14.74
N PHE A 36 0.28 -10.60 14.85
CA PHE A 36 0.05 -12.03 14.59
C PHE A 36 1.03 -12.96 15.34
N GLY A 37 1.46 -12.55 16.55
CA GLY A 37 2.41 -13.31 17.37
C GLY A 37 3.89 -13.02 17.10
N TYR A 38 4.25 -12.26 16.06
CA TYR A 38 5.62 -11.78 15.83
C TYR A 38 5.90 -10.52 16.64
N ASP A 39 7.04 -10.45 17.31
CA ASP A 39 7.48 -9.30 18.12
C ASP A 39 8.38 -8.32 17.36
N ASP A 40 8.86 -8.72 16.18
CA ASP A 40 9.77 -7.97 15.30
C ASP A 40 11.07 -7.51 16.00
N ALA A 41 11.55 -8.26 17.00
CA ALA A 41 12.78 -7.94 17.69
C ALA A 41 14.03 -8.04 16.76
N PRO A 42 15.07 -7.22 16.98
CA PRO A 42 15.22 -6.24 18.06
C PRO A 42 14.55 -4.88 17.80
N GLU A 43 14.08 -4.58 16.58
CA GLU A 43 13.53 -3.26 16.24
C GLU A 43 12.14 -3.01 16.85
N GLY A 44 11.22 -3.95 16.65
CA GLY A 44 9.91 -4.03 17.28
C GLY A 44 8.96 -2.84 17.10
N HIS A 45 7.83 -2.94 17.78
CA HIS A 45 6.83 -1.89 17.92
C HIS A 45 6.48 -1.74 19.40
N CYS A 46 6.33 -0.50 19.90
CA CYS A 46 6.16 -0.25 21.33
C CYS A 46 4.98 0.66 21.65
N GLU A 47 4.32 0.39 22.76
CA GLU A 47 3.45 1.35 23.43
C GLU A 47 4.32 2.30 24.26
N ILE A 48 4.16 3.62 24.04
CA ILE A 48 4.95 4.66 24.70
C ILE A 48 4.02 5.69 25.33
N ILE A 49 4.24 5.98 26.60
CA ILE A 49 3.59 7.07 27.33
C ILE A 49 4.55 8.25 27.44
N TYR A 50 4.03 9.45 27.20
CA TYR A 50 4.71 10.72 27.43
C TYR A 50 4.02 11.41 28.63
N GLU A 51 4.56 11.23 29.83
CA GLU A 51 4.01 11.77 31.08
C GLU A 51 4.74 13.04 31.49
N ASN A 52 4.10 14.21 31.32
CA ASN A 52 4.68 15.52 31.68
C ASN A 52 6.07 15.80 31.09
N VAL A 53 6.37 15.25 29.90
CA VAL A 53 7.64 15.44 29.22
C VAL A 53 7.81 16.90 28.80
N ARG A 54 8.94 17.50 29.19
CA ARG A 54 9.29 18.88 28.84
C ARG A 54 10.47 18.88 27.87
N VAL A 55 10.35 19.66 26.80
CA VAL A 55 11.41 19.87 25.82
C VAL A 55 11.48 21.35 25.43
N PRO A 56 12.64 21.85 24.94
CA PRO A 56 12.76 23.21 24.44
C PRO A 56 11.79 23.51 23.29
N ALA A 57 11.30 24.74 23.20
CA ALA A 57 10.44 25.17 22.08
C ALA A 57 11.14 25.05 20.71
N SER A 58 12.48 25.12 20.69
CA SER A 58 13.30 24.88 19.49
C SER A 58 13.21 23.46 18.94
N ASN A 59 12.65 22.50 19.69
CA ASN A 59 12.42 21.12 19.21
C ASN A 59 11.21 21.02 18.26
N ILE A 60 10.44 22.09 18.07
CA ILE A 60 9.34 22.13 17.10
C ILE A 60 9.90 22.11 15.68
N ILE A 61 9.42 21.17 14.87
CA ILE A 61 9.82 21.05 13.47
C ILE A 61 8.91 21.96 12.61
N ALA A 62 9.53 22.78 11.75
CA ALA A 62 8.91 23.69 10.77
C ALA A 62 8.06 24.84 11.34
N GLY A 63 7.44 24.67 12.51
CA GLY A 63 6.67 25.70 13.22
C GLY A 63 5.35 25.18 13.78
N TRP A 64 4.70 26.02 14.59
CA TRP A 64 3.39 25.71 15.18
C TRP A 64 2.33 25.48 14.10
N GLY A 65 1.50 24.44 14.29
CA GLY A 65 0.38 24.11 13.40
C GLY A 65 0.79 23.45 12.08
N ARG A 66 2.09 23.24 11.83
CA ARG A 66 2.59 22.70 10.54
C ARG A 66 2.76 21.17 10.54
N GLY A 67 2.15 20.47 11.50
CA GLY A 67 2.35 19.04 11.69
C GLY A 67 1.88 18.18 10.52
N PHE A 68 0.72 18.49 9.95
CA PHE A 68 0.19 17.78 8.78
C PHE A 68 1.08 17.96 7.53
N GLU A 69 1.59 19.17 7.32
CA GLU A 69 2.50 19.47 6.20
C GLU A 69 3.75 18.58 6.27
N VAL A 70 4.40 18.56 7.45
CA VAL A 70 5.60 17.74 7.69
C VAL A 70 5.33 16.26 7.49
N ILE A 71 4.22 15.75 8.04
CA ILE A 71 3.85 14.33 7.90
C ILE A 71 3.58 13.97 6.45
N GLN A 72 2.81 14.78 5.69
CA GLN A 72 2.52 14.47 4.29
C GLN A 72 3.80 14.48 3.43
N GLY A 73 4.71 15.42 3.69
CA GLY A 73 6.01 15.45 3.03
C GLY A 73 6.84 14.18 3.26
N ARG A 74 6.81 13.64 4.48
CA ARG A 74 7.50 12.39 4.85
C ARG A 74 6.82 11.14 4.29
N LEU A 75 5.50 11.05 4.41
CA LEU A 75 4.76 9.81 4.12
C LEU A 75 4.74 9.47 2.63
N GLY A 76 4.81 10.46 1.73
CA GLY A 76 4.85 10.22 0.28
C GLY A 76 5.96 9.25 -0.14
N PRO A 77 7.25 9.59 0.09
CA PRO A 77 8.37 8.69 -0.20
C PRO A 77 8.33 7.38 0.60
N GLY A 78 7.96 7.44 1.89
CA GLY A 78 7.87 6.25 2.75
C GLY A 78 6.97 5.15 2.17
N ARG A 79 5.78 5.54 1.70
CA ARG A 79 4.81 4.63 1.04
C ARG A 79 5.42 3.92 -0.16
N ILE A 80 6.17 4.63 -1.01
CA ILE A 80 6.79 4.05 -2.19
C ILE A 80 7.95 3.10 -1.82
N HIS A 81 8.78 3.46 -0.83
CA HIS A 81 9.84 2.56 -0.36
C HIS A 81 9.27 1.24 0.19
N HIS A 82 8.12 1.29 0.86
CA HIS A 82 7.41 0.08 1.28
C HIS A 82 6.92 -0.73 0.08
N CYS A 83 6.28 -0.10 -0.92
CA CYS A 83 5.82 -0.79 -2.13
C CYS A 83 6.97 -1.49 -2.88
N MET A 84 8.11 -0.81 -3.04
CA MET A 84 9.30 -1.38 -3.70
C MET A 84 9.79 -2.66 -2.99
N ARG A 85 9.89 -2.62 -1.65
CA ARG A 85 10.28 -3.80 -0.86
C ARG A 85 9.23 -4.92 -0.91
N SER A 86 7.95 -4.58 -0.89
CA SER A 86 6.85 -5.56 -0.99
C SER A 86 6.87 -6.32 -2.32
N ILE A 87 7.26 -5.69 -3.43
CA ILE A 87 7.48 -6.38 -4.72
C ILE A 87 8.62 -7.40 -4.59
N GLY A 88 9.70 -7.06 -3.90
CA GLY A 88 10.79 -8.00 -3.60
C GLY A 88 10.32 -9.21 -2.78
N ILE A 89 9.47 -8.98 -1.77
CA ILE A 89 8.86 -10.05 -0.98
C ILE A 89 7.98 -10.95 -1.85
N ALA A 90 7.13 -10.38 -2.70
CA ALA A 90 6.29 -11.13 -3.62
C ALA A 90 7.13 -11.97 -4.61
N GLN A 91 8.22 -11.40 -5.15
CA GLN A 91 9.13 -12.14 -6.02
C GLN A 91 9.75 -13.32 -5.28
N ARG A 92 10.26 -13.12 -4.05
CA ARG A 92 10.84 -14.20 -3.26
C ARG A 92 9.82 -15.30 -2.93
N ALA A 93 8.58 -14.92 -2.64
CA ALA A 93 7.50 -15.89 -2.40
C ALA A 93 7.17 -16.72 -3.65
N LEU A 94 7.18 -16.09 -4.84
CA LEU A 94 7.04 -16.82 -6.10
C LEU A 94 8.23 -17.76 -6.34
N ASP A 95 9.46 -17.35 -6.05
CA ASP A 95 10.63 -18.22 -6.21
C ASP A 95 10.53 -19.44 -5.27
N LEU A 96 10.14 -19.25 -4.01
CA LEU A 96 9.87 -20.34 -3.06
C LEU A 96 8.74 -21.26 -3.54
N MET A 97 7.69 -20.69 -4.14
CA MET A 97 6.61 -21.46 -4.75
C MET A 97 7.14 -22.36 -5.88
N LEU A 98 8.00 -21.84 -6.76
CA LEU A 98 8.60 -22.60 -7.85
C LEU A 98 9.52 -23.72 -7.34
N GLU A 99 10.36 -23.43 -6.34
CA GLU A 99 11.19 -24.43 -5.65
C GLU A 99 10.33 -25.56 -5.08
N ARG A 100 9.23 -25.23 -4.38
CA ARG A 100 8.33 -26.21 -3.77
C ARG A 100 7.60 -27.07 -4.78
N VAL A 101 7.06 -26.46 -5.83
CA VAL A 101 6.16 -27.18 -6.75
C VAL A 101 6.88 -28.09 -7.72
N THR A 102 8.19 -27.87 -7.89
CA THR A 102 9.09 -28.68 -8.71
C THR A 102 9.90 -29.70 -7.90
N ASP A 103 9.73 -29.76 -6.58
CA ASP A 103 10.41 -30.75 -5.72
C ASP A 103 9.88 -32.16 -6.01
N GLU A 104 10.73 -33.00 -6.60
CA GLU A 104 10.44 -34.40 -6.94
C GLU A 104 10.05 -35.27 -5.72
N ARG A 105 10.35 -34.82 -4.50
CA ARG A 105 9.96 -35.51 -3.26
C ARG A 105 8.51 -35.21 -2.86
N LYS A 106 7.89 -34.18 -3.42
CA LYS A 106 6.54 -33.70 -3.06
C LYS A 106 5.54 -34.12 -4.13
N LYS A 107 5.14 -35.40 -4.10
CA LYS A 107 4.25 -36.02 -5.09
C LYS A 107 2.90 -36.48 -4.53
N PRO A 108 2.03 -35.56 -4.05
CA PRO A 108 0.68 -35.97 -3.68
C PRO A 108 -0.03 -36.56 -4.90
N PHE A 109 -0.77 -37.66 -4.69
CA PHE A 109 -1.47 -38.36 -5.78
C PHE A 109 -0.55 -38.78 -6.94
N GLY A 110 0.74 -39.03 -6.66
CA GLY A 110 1.71 -39.58 -7.62
C GLY A 110 2.28 -38.59 -8.63
N LYS A 111 1.98 -37.29 -8.52
CA LYS A 111 2.44 -36.23 -9.43
C LYS A 111 3.11 -35.10 -8.67
N VAL A 112 4.11 -34.46 -9.26
CA VAL A 112 4.65 -33.23 -8.65
C VAL A 112 3.60 -32.13 -8.70
N LEU A 113 3.70 -31.17 -7.78
CA LEU A 113 2.69 -30.11 -7.69
C LEU A 113 2.57 -29.27 -8.96
N ALA A 114 3.68 -29.10 -9.70
CA ALA A 114 3.72 -28.39 -10.97
C ALA A 114 2.86 -29.04 -12.08
N GLU A 115 2.44 -30.30 -11.93
CA GLU A 115 1.55 -30.98 -12.89
C GLU A 115 0.06 -30.70 -12.62
N HIS A 116 -0.29 -30.08 -11.49
CA HIS A 116 -1.67 -29.71 -11.19
C HIS A 116 -2.00 -28.35 -11.82
N GLY A 117 -3.00 -28.31 -12.71
CA GLY A 117 -3.37 -27.10 -13.45
C GLY A 117 -3.66 -25.86 -12.59
N THR A 118 -4.24 -26.05 -11.40
CA THR A 118 -4.50 -24.95 -10.45
C THR A 118 -3.22 -24.31 -9.92
N VAL A 119 -2.14 -25.08 -9.75
CA VAL A 119 -0.82 -24.58 -9.35
C VAL A 119 -0.20 -23.76 -10.48
N ILE A 120 -0.28 -24.26 -11.72
CA ILE A 120 0.21 -23.55 -12.92
C ILE A 120 -0.52 -22.21 -13.07
N GLU A 121 -1.84 -22.19 -12.89
CA GLU A 121 -2.64 -20.96 -12.93
C GLU A 121 -2.21 -19.96 -11.84
N ASN A 122 -1.96 -20.43 -10.61
CA ASN A 122 -1.48 -19.58 -9.52
C ASN A 122 -0.11 -18.97 -9.79
N ILE A 123 0.81 -19.72 -10.41
CA ILE A 123 2.12 -19.21 -10.84
C ILE A 123 1.94 -18.11 -11.89
N ALA A 124 1.12 -18.36 -12.90
CA ALA A 124 0.84 -17.40 -13.97
C ALA A 124 0.22 -16.10 -13.43
N LYS A 125 -0.80 -16.21 -12.58
CA LYS A 125 -1.42 -15.05 -11.90
C LYS A 125 -0.39 -14.26 -11.08
N SER A 126 0.41 -14.96 -10.28
CA SER A 126 1.41 -14.31 -9.43
C SER A 126 2.45 -13.55 -10.25
N ARG A 127 2.94 -14.11 -11.37
CA ARG A 127 3.84 -13.40 -12.28
C ARG A 127 3.19 -12.15 -12.86
N ALA A 128 1.98 -12.26 -13.40
CA ALA A 128 1.29 -11.13 -14.03
C ALA A 128 1.02 -9.98 -13.03
N GLU A 129 0.59 -10.32 -11.82
CA GLU A 129 0.32 -9.35 -10.76
C GLU A 129 1.61 -8.65 -10.28
N ILE A 130 2.72 -9.38 -10.11
CA ILE A 130 4.03 -8.81 -9.77
C ILE A 130 4.50 -7.81 -10.85
N GLU A 131 4.43 -8.17 -12.13
CA GLU A 131 4.85 -7.27 -13.21
C GLU A 131 3.98 -6.00 -13.26
N SER A 132 2.66 -6.15 -13.10
CA SER A 132 1.73 -5.04 -13.08
C SER A 132 2.03 -4.06 -11.93
N ALA A 133 2.28 -4.59 -10.73
CA ALA A 133 2.66 -3.79 -9.57
C ALA A 133 4.03 -3.12 -9.72
N ARG A 134 5.00 -3.81 -10.33
CA ARG A 134 6.33 -3.25 -10.61
C ARG A 134 6.24 -2.04 -11.53
N LEU A 135 5.48 -2.14 -12.62
CA LEU A 135 5.28 -1.03 -13.54
C LEU A 135 4.53 0.15 -12.88
N LEU A 136 3.55 -0.13 -12.02
CA LEU A 136 2.87 0.90 -11.24
C LEU A 136 3.85 1.66 -10.32
N VAL A 137 4.74 0.95 -9.61
CA VAL A 137 5.72 1.58 -8.71
C VAL A 137 6.78 2.35 -9.50
N LEU A 138 7.26 1.83 -10.63
CA LEU A 138 8.18 2.55 -11.51
C LEU A 138 7.55 3.82 -12.09
N SER A 139 6.27 3.76 -12.47
CA SER A 139 5.51 4.94 -12.90
C SER A 139 5.42 5.99 -11.78
N ALA A 140 5.13 5.56 -10.55
CA ALA A 140 5.10 6.46 -9.39
C ALA A 140 6.48 7.08 -9.11
N ALA A 141 7.55 6.28 -9.17
CA ALA A 141 8.93 6.77 -9.00
C ALA A 141 9.29 7.80 -10.09
N HIS A 142 8.96 7.51 -11.35
CA HIS A 142 9.17 8.46 -12.44
C HIS A 142 8.41 9.78 -12.22
N GLN A 143 7.15 9.73 -11.77
CA GLN A 143 6.40 10.95 -11.43
C GLN A 143 7.05 11.73 -10.26
N ILE A 144 7.65 11.05 -9.29
CA ILE A 144 8.41 11.70 -8.21
C ILE A 144 9.66 12.39 -8.77
N ASP A 145 10.39 11.75 -9.69
CA ASP A 145 11.58 12.36 -10.29
C ASP A 145 11.23 13.62 -11.08
N GLN A 146 10.15 13.58 -11.86
CA GLN A 146 9.71 14.69 -12.70
C GLN A 146 9.04 15.83 -11.91
N PHE A 147 8.18 15.50 -10.93
CA PHE A 147 7.27 16.47 -10.30
C PHE A 147 7.34 16.51 -8.78
N LYS A 148 8.34 15.84 -8.19
CA LYS A 148 8.49 15.63 -6.74
C LYS A 148 7.31 14.84 -6.14
N ALA A 149 7.44 14.43 -4.88
CA ALA A 149 6.42 13.62 -4.21
C ALA A 149 5.02 14.25 -4.20
N LYS A 150 4.93 15.58 -4.15
CA LYS A 150 3.65 16.30 -4.18
C LYS A 150 2.93 16.17 -5.54
N GLY A 151 3.68 16.12 -6.65
CA GLY A 151 3.12 15.89 -7.98
C GLY A 151 2.63 14.46 -8.20
N ALA A 152 3.28 13.49 -7.55
CA ALA A 152 3.03 12.06 -7.71
C ALA A 152 1.99 11.47 -6.73
N LEU A 153 1.25 12.29 -5.97
CA LEU A 153 0.35 11.80 -4.90
C LEU A 153 -0.69 10.79 -5.38
N LYS A 154 -1.14 10.88 -6.63
CA LYS A 154 -2.11 9.94 -7.20
C LYS A 154 -1.47 8.56 -7.38
N GLU A 155 -0.34 8.49 -8.06
CA GLU A 155 0.41 7.26 -8.32
C GLU A 155 0.89 6.62 -7.00
N ILE A 156 1.38 7.43 -6.06
CA ILE A 156 1.76 6.98 -4.70
C ILE A 156 0.56 6.37 -3.97
N GLY A 157 -0.59 7.05 -4.00
CA GLY A 157 -1.82 6.57 -3.35
C GLY A 157 -2.31 5.25 -3.94
N ILE A 158 -2.30 5.12 -5.27
CA ILE A 158 -2.69 3.87 -5.95
C ILE A 158 -1.73 2.74 -5.59
N ALA A 159 -0.41 2.96 -5.69
CA ALA A 159 0.59 1.95 -5.32
C ALA A 159 0.41 1.46 -3.87
N LYS A 160 0.11 2.38 -2.94
CA LYS A 160 0.01 2.08 -1.51
C LYS A 160 -1.09 1.07 -1.17
N PHE A 161 -2.23 1.04 -1.87
CA PHE A 161 -3.25 0.02 -1.62
C PHE A 161 -3.16 -1.19 -2.57
N VAL A 162 -2.63 -1.01 -3.80
CA VAL A 162 -2.50 -2.11 -4.77
C VAL A 162 -1.38 -3.08 -4.38
N VAL A 163 -0.21 -2.56 -4.04
CA VAL A 163 1.00 -3.38 -3.93
C VAL A 163 0.98 -4.32 -2.70
N PRO A 164 0.62 -3.86 -1.48
CA PRO A 164 0.50 -4.79 -0.35
C PRO A 164 -0.58 -5.85 -0.56
N GLY A 165 -1.71 -5.49 -1.19
CA GLY A 165 -2.78 -6.44 -1.52
C GLY A 165 -2.32 -7.53 -2.48
N MET A 166 -1.64 -7.15 -3.57
CA MET A 166 -1.03 -8.09 -4.51
C MET A 166 -0.01 -9.00 -3.83
N ALA A 167 0.91 -8.42 -3.06
CA ALA A 167 1.97 -9.19 -2.43
C ALA A 167 1.41 -10.22 -1.43
N LEU A 168 0.35 -9.87 -0.70
CA LEU A 168 -0.36 -10.83 0.16
C LEU A 168 -0.94 -12.00 -0.65
N GLN A 169 -1.58 -11.74 -1.80
CA GLN A 169 -2.15 -12.81 -2.63
C GLN A 169 -1.07 -13.76 -3.17
N VAL A 170 0.08 -13.23 -3.59
CA VAL A 170 1.21 -14.06 -4.04
C VAL A 170 1.77 -14.90 -2.89
N VAL A 171 1.99 -14.29 -1.73
CA VAL A 171 2.50 -15.00 -0.54
C VAL A 171 1.51 -16.08 -0.09
N ASP A 172 0.21 -15.79 -0.06
CA ASP A 172 -0.84 -16.73 0.34
C ASP A 172 -0.88 -17.97 -0.59
N ARG A 173 -0.79 -17.77 -1.91
CA ARG A 173 -0.66 -18.88 -2.86
C ARG A 173 0.61 -19.70 -2.59
N ALA A 174 1.72 -19.04 -2.24
CA ALA A 174 2.99 -19.72 -1.95
C ALA A 174 2.89 -20.52 -0.64
N MET A 175 2.21 -19.99 0.38
CA MET A 175 1.92 -20.70 1.63
C MET A 175 1.09 -21.95 1.35
N GLN A 176 0.06 -21.84 0.52
CA GLN A 176 -0.84 -22.95 0.21
C GLN A 176 -0.12 -24.14 -0.44
N VAL A 177 0.80 -23.91 -1.39
CA VAL A 177 1.57 -25.02 -2.01
C VAL A 177 2.59 -25.66 -1.07
N HIS A 178 2.99 -24.95 0.00
CA HIS A 178 3.84 -25.51 1.05
C HIS A 178 3.04 -26.33 2.07
N GLY A 179 1.71 -26.17 2.15
CA GLY A 179 0.88 -26.82 3.16
C GLY A 179 1.24 -26.34 4.57
N ALA A 180 1.38 -27.25 5.52
CA ALA A 180 1.75 -26.90 6.90
C ALA A 180 3.10 -26.15 7.01
N GLU A 181 4.05 -26.45 6.13
CA GLU A 181 5.35 -25.74 6.07
C GLU A 181 5.19 -24.25 5.69
N GLY A 182 4.09 -23.89 5.02
CA GLY A 182 3.82 -22.51 4.62
C GLY A 182 3.35 -21.60 5.76
N ILE A 183 2.88 -22.20 6.87
CA ILE A 183 2.36 -21.49 8.04
C ILE A 183 3.24 -21.65 9.28
N CYS A 184 4.36 -22.38 9.18
CA CYS A 184 5.31 -22.56 10.27
C CYS A 184 6.63 -21.81 10.02
N GLN A 185 7.53 -21.89 11.00
CA GLN A 185 8.83 -21.21 11.01
C GLN A 185 9.86 -21.75 10.00
N ASP A 186 9.59 -22.90 9.38
CA ASP A 186 10.54 -23.54 8.45
C ASP A 186 10.61 -22.81 7.10
N THR A 187 9.66 -21.91 6.84
CA THR A 187 9.69 -20.99 5.70
C THR A 187 9.50 -19.55 6.17
N PRO A 188 9.98 -18.55 5.42
CA PRO A 188 9.74 -17.15 5.77
C PRO A 188 8.32 -16.66 5.43
N LEU A 189 7.47 -17.51 4.84
CA LEU A 189 6.20 -17.11 4.22
C LEU A 189 5.20 -16.54 5.22
N ALA A 190 5.05 -17.16 6.40
CA ALA A 190 4.17 -16.64 7.45
C ALA A 190 4.60 -15.25 7.94
N LYS A 191 5.92 -15.03 8.10
CA LYS A 191 6.47 -13.71 8.47
C LYS A 191 6.27 -12.68 7.36
N PHE A 192 6.47 -13.07 6.10
CA PHE A 192 6.18 -12.21 4.94
C PHE A 192 4.72 -11.78 4.92
N TRP A 193 3.80 -12.72 5.13
CA TRP A 193 2.36 -12.45 5.16
C TRP A 193 2.00 -11.47 6.28
N ALA A 194 2.47 -11.71 7.52
CA ALA A 194 2.20 -10.84 8.66
C ALA A 194 2.73 -9.42 8.45
N GLY A 195 3.96 -9.29 7.94
CA GLY A 195 4.56 -8.00 7.61
C GLY A 195 3.77 -7.24 6.53
N LEU A 196 3.40 -7.91 5.44
CA LEU A 196 2.60 -7.31 4.36
C LEU A 196 1.19 -6.93 4.84
N ARG A 197 0.59 -7.72 5.73
CA ARG A 197 -0.73 -7.43 6.29
C ARG A 197 -0.73 -6.14 7.10
N THR A 198 0.36 -5.87 7.80
CA THR A 198 0.60 -4.63 8.56
C THR A 198 0.68 -3.41 7.64
N LEU A 199 1.26 -3.55 6.44
CA LEU A 199 1.37 -2.46 5.47
C LEU A 199 0.04 -2.00 4.87
N ARG A 200 -1.05 -2.76 5.07
CA ARG A 200 -2.42 -2.30 4.76
C ARG A 200 -2.99 -1.34 5.82
N TYR A 201 -2.32 -1.19 6.96
CA TYR A 201 -2.66 -0.26 8.04
C TYR A 201 -1.64 0.87 8.17
N ALA A 202 -0.35 0.51 8.17
CA ALA A 202 0.76 1.45 8.28
C ALA A 202 0.75 2.47 7.13
N ASP A 203 1.20 3.70 7.44
CA ASP A 203 1.24 4.84 6.51
C ASP A 203 -0.10 5.20 5.83
N GLY A 204 -1.21 4.81 6.48
CA GLY A 204 -2.59 5.07 6.06
C GLY A 204 -3.29 3.79 5.59
N PRO A 205 -4.48 3.47 6.14
CA PRO A 205 -5.30 2.36 5.68
C PRO A 205 -5.68 2.48 4.22
N ASP A 206 -5.85 1.33 3.55
CA ASP A 206 -6.19 1.26 2.13
C ASP A 206 -7.43 2.10 1.79
N GLU A 207 -8.45 2.05 2.63
CA GLU A 207 -9.74 2.72 2.43
C GLU A 207 -9.58 4.23 2.36
N VAL A 208 -8.64 4.80 3.12
CA VAL A 208 -8.35 6.25 3.10
C VAL A 208 -7.73 6.63 1.75
N HIS A 209 -6.81 5.82 1.23
CA HIS A 209 -6.20 6.07 -0.08
C HIS A 209 -7.21 5.88 -1.21
N MET A 210 -8.00 4.81 -1.16
CA MET A 210 -9.05 4.54 -2.15
C MET A 210 -10.10 5.65 -2.18
N GLN A 211 -10.54 6.14 -1.02
CA GLN A 211 -11.47 7.27 -0.93
C GLN A 211 -10.90 8.52 -1.59
N GLN A 212 -9.65 8.89 -1.28
CA GLN A 212 -9.00 10.07 -1.86
C GLN A 212 -8.87 9.96 -3.38
N ILE A 213 -8.47 8.79 -3.89
CA ILE A 213 -8.34 8.54 -5.32
C ILE A 213 -9.72 8.56 -6.01
N GLY A 214 -10.73 7.91 -5.43
CA GLY A 214 -12.08 7.90 -5.96
C GLY A 214 -12.70 9.30 -6.03
N GLN A 215 -12.57 10.10 -4.97
CA GLN A 215 -13.01 11.50 -4.96
C GLN A 215 -12.28 12.35 -6.02
N ARG A 216 -10.98 12.12 -6.23
CA ARG A 216 -10.21 12.80 -7.27
C ARG A 216 -10.67 12.40 -8.67
N GLU A 217 -10.94 11.12 -8.89
CA GLU A 217 -11.37 10.57 -10.17
C GLU A 217 -12.76 11.09 -10.57
N LEU A 218 -13.69 11.21 -9.61
CA LEU A 218 -15.03 11.77 -9.83
C LEU A 218 -15.02 13.21 -10.38
N LYS A 219 -13.93 13.97 -10.17
CA LYS A 219 -13.79 15.32 -10.75
C LYS A 219 -13.74 15.31 -12.29
N ARG A 220 -13.47 14.17 -12.93
CA ARG A 220 -13.52 14.00 -14.39
C ARG A 220 -14.94 13.87 -14.94
N ALA A 221 -15.93 13.56 -14.09
CA ALA A 221 -17.29 13.22 -14.53
C ALA A 221 -17.96 14.31 -15.40
N PRO A 222 -17.87 15.63 -15.11
CA PRO A 222 -18.44 16.65 -15.97
C PRO A 222 -17.91 16.59 -17.41
N ARG A 223 -16.59 16.41 -17.58
CA ARG A 223 -15.96 16.30 -18.90
C ARG A 223 -16.39 15.03 -19.64
N VAL A 224 -16.47 13.90 -18.93
CA VAL A 224 -16.92 12.64 -19.54
C VAL A 224 -18.37 12.78 -20.02
N ARG A 225 -19.26 13.37 -19.22
CA ARG A 225 -20.66 13.62 -19.61
C ARG A 225 -20.77 14.52 -20.84
N GLU A 226 -19.95 15.56 -20.92
CA GLU A 226 -19.92 16.45 -22.09
C GLU A 226 -19.52 15.68 -23.36
N LEU A 227 -18.48 14.83 -23.28
CA LEU A 227 -18.02 14.01 -24.40
C LEU A 227 -19.09 13.00 -24.83
N SER A 228 -19.74 12.32 -23.88
CA SER A 228 -20.85 11.41 -24.17
C SER A 228 -22.01 12.13 -24.84
N ALA A 229 -22.40 13.31 -24.35
CA ALA A 229 -23.46 14.10 -24.96
C ALA A 229 -23.09 14.59 -26.37
N ALA A 230 -21.82 14.92 -26.62
CA ALA A 230 -21.34 15.28 -27.94
C ALA A 230 -21.38 14.09 -28.91
N ALA A 231 -20.99 12.89 -28.45
CA ALA A 231 -21.08 11.66 -29.24
C ALA A 231 -22.54 11.34 -29.60
N GLN A 232 -23.45 11.42 -28.63
CA GLN A 232 -24.90 11.23 -28.85
C GLN A 232 -25.47 12.21 -29.87
N ARG A 233 -25.15 13.51 -29.76
CA ARG A 233 -25.58 14.51 -30.75
C ARG A 233 -25.06 14.20 -32.16
N LYS A 234 -23.81 13.76 -32.28
CA LYS A 234 -23.22 13.40 -33.59
C LYS A 234 -23.89 12.15 -34.16
N GLU A 235 -24.16 11.15 -33.32
CA GLU A 235 -24.88 9.95 -33.70
C GLU A 235 -26.29 10.29 -34.22
N GLU A 236 -27.05 11.10 -33.49
CA GLU A 236 -28.38 11.57 -33.91
C GLU A 236 -28.35 12.28 -35.28
N GLN A 237 -27.33 13.12 -35.51
CA GLN A 237 -27.14 13.79 -36.79
C GLN A 237 -26.88 12.81 -37.93
N LEU A 238 -26.06 11.77 -37.69
CA LEU A 238 -25.75 10.74 -38.70
C LEU A 238 -26.97 9.88 -39.03
N TRP A 239 -27.74 9.45 -38.02
CA TRP A 239 -29.00 8.72 -38.22
C TRP A 239 -29.97 9.53 -39.06
N LYS A 240 -30.16 10.81 -38.70
CA LYS A 240 -31.04 11.73 -39.43
C LYS A 240 -30.58 11.93 -40.88
N ALA A 241 -29.27 12.07 -41.12
CA ALA A 241 -28.72 12.20 -42.47
C ALA A 241 -28.90 10.92 -43.32
N ALA A 242 -28.88 9.75 -42.68
CA ALA A 242 -29.09 8.47 -43.35
C ALA A 242 -30.58 8.11 -43.57
N GLY A 243 -31.52 8.94 -43.08
CA GLY A 243 -32.96 8.64 -43.15
C GLY A 243 -33.40 7.46 -42.29
N LEU A 244 -32.57 7.09 -41.30
CA LEU A 244 -32.78 5.93 -40.43
C LEU A 244 -33.14 6.43 -39.02
N LYS A 245 -34.02 5.70 -38.32
CA LYS A 245 -34.33 6.00 -36.91
C LYS A 245 -33.26 5.36 -36.01
N PRO A 246 -32.81 6.06 -34.95
CA PRO A 246 -31.93 5.45 -33.96
C PRO A 246 -32.58 4.18 -33.41
N LYS A 247 -31.88 3.06 -33.41
CA LYS A 247 -32.31 1.87 -32.67
C LYS A 247 -32.00 2.13 -31.19
N LEU A 248 -33.04 2.12 -30.36
CA LEU A 248 -32.94 2.05 -28.89
C LEU A 248 -32.04 0.89 -28.47
#